data_AF-A0A4Y4D4X2-F1
#
_entry.id   AF-A0A4Y4D4X2-F1
#
_cell.length_a   1.000
_cell.length_b   1.000
_cell.length_c   1.000
_cell.angle_alpha   90.00
_cell.angle_beta   90.00
_cell.angle_gamma   90.00
#
_symmetry.space_group_name_H-M   'P 1'
#
loop_
_entity.id
_entity.type
_entity.pdbx_description
1 polymer ?
#
loop_
_entity_poly.entity_id
_entity_poly.type
_entity_poly.pdbx_seq_one_letter_code
_entity_poly.pdbx_strand_id
1 'polypeptide(L)'
;MPRKPEAREKLLAAFEHLVLTEGERAATLDAVASNAGVSKGGLLYHFPHRQALVDAALARCEDLAAQDLVRLGTSPRGAAREFLATSLYDDSPLDRSLGVAFRLVQAREPGAREACARIERNWYEAVLEDVGDPVVAAAVKAMSDGLYQQASMGLLPEDDDEKHAILAHLLEALDRLTLPED
;
A
#
# COMPACT_ATOMS: atom_id res chain seq x y z
N MET A 1 -25.66 13.37 15.41
CA MET A 1 -25.35 12.70 14.13
C MET A 1 -24.06 13.30 13.59
N PRO A 2 -23.04 12.49 13.23
CA PRO A 2 -21.83 13.02 12.58
C PRO A 2 -22.19 13.71 11.25
N ARG A 3 -21.39 14.69 10.82
CA ARG A 3 -21.62 15.39 9.55
C ARG A 3 -21.47 14.40 8.38
N LYS A 4 -22.16 14.64 7.26
CA LYS A 4 -22.21 13.71 6.10
C LYS A 4 -20.83 13.21 5.61
N PRO A 5 -19.78 14.04 5.49
CA PRO A 5 -18.44 13.57 5.09
C PRO A 5 -17.82 12.65 6.15
N GLU A 6 -18.07 12.91 7.43
CA GLU A 6 -17.53 12.13 8.55
C GLU A 6 -18.13 10.72 8.62
N ALA A 7 -19.40 10.55 8.22
CA ALA A 7 -20.06 9.24 8.25
C ALA A 7 -19.51 8.28 7.19
N ARG A 8 -19.32 8.75 5.95
CA ARG A 8 -18.73 7.93 4.87
C ARG A 8 -17.31 7.49 5.24
N GLU A 9 -16.51 8.40 5.79
CA GLU A 9 -15.14 8.12 6.20
C GLU A 9 -15.08 7.09 7.34
N LYS A 10 -15.92 7.24 8.37
CA LYS A 10 -16.00 6.25 9.47
C LYS A 10 -16.37 4.85 8.98
N LEU A 11 -17.30 4.75 8.04
CA LEU A 11 -17.71 3.48 7.44
C LEU A 11 -16.56 2.82 6.68
N LEU A 12 -15.81 3.60 5.88
CA LEU A 12 -14.70 3.06 5.11
C LEU A 12 -13.52 2.66 6.02
N ALA A 13 -13.19 3.48 7.02
CA ALA A 13 -12.19 3.15 8.03
C ALA A 13 -12.56 1.89 8.83
N ALA A 14 -13.84 1.74 9.20
CA ALA A 14 -14.34 0.53 9.87
C ALA A 14 -14.23 -0.72 8.98
N PHE A 15 -14.54 -0.59 7.68
CA PHE A 15 -14.37 -1.68 6.73
C PHE A 15 -12.90 -2.11 6.61
N GLU A 16 -11.98 -1.16 6.39
CA GLU A 16 -10.54 -1.42 6.29
C GLU A 16 -9.99 -2.05 7.56
N HIS A 17 -10.40 -1.54 8.73
CA HIS A 17 -10.03 -2.11 10.02
C HIS A 17 -10.45 -3.58 10.13
N LEU A 18 -11.72 -3.89 9.85
CA LEU A 18 -12.24 -5.27 9.91
C LEU A 18 -11.51 -6.19 8.90
N VAL A 19 -11.20 -5.71 7.69
CA VAL A 19 -10.41 -6.48 6.72
C VAL A 19 -9.01 -6.79 7.26
N LEU A 20 -8.36 -5.83 7.93
CA LEU A 20 -7.00 -5.98 8.51
C LEU A 20 -6.96 -6.79 9.81
N THR A 21 -8.01 -6.81 10.62
CA THR A 21 -7.98 -7.49 11.93
C THR A 21 -8.71 -8.83 11.93
N GLU A 22 -9.84 -8.92 11.23
CA GLU A 22 -10.74 -10.08 11.26
C GLU A 22 -10.86 -10.80 9.90
N GLY A 23 -10.36 -10.16 8.83
CA GLY A 23 -10.37 -10.69 7.48
C GLY A 23 -11.57 -10.24 6.65
N GLU A 24 -11.46 -10.41 5.34
CA GLU A 24 -12.41 -9.88 4.35
C GLU A 24 -13.87 -10.32 4.61
N ARG A 25 -14.10 -11.58 4.98
CA ARG A 25 -15.44 -12.14 5.21
C ARG A 25 -16.15 -11.57 6.44
N ALA A 26 -15.39 -11.13 7.44
CA ALA A 26 -15.94 -10.55 8.66
C ALA A 26 -16.48 -9.13 8.43
N ALA A 27 -15.96 -8.43 7.42
CA ALA A 27 -16.36 -7.08 7.03
C ALA A 27 -17.70 -7.04 6.27
N THR A 28 -18.77 -7.51 6.93
CA THR A 28 -20.15 -7.42 6.46
C THR A 28 -20.69 -6.00 6.64
N LEU A 29 -21.74 -5.61 5.89
CA LEU A 29 -22.35 -4.28 6.05
C LEU A 29 -22.82 -4.02 7.49
N ASP A 30 -23.42 -5.01 8.14
CA ASP A 30 -23.91 -4.85 9.51
C ASP A 30 -22.74 -4.73 10.52
N ALA A 31 -21.65 -5.50 10.33
CA ALA A 31 -20.44 -5.37 11.15
C ALA A 31 -19.77 -3.99 10.96
N VAL A 32 -19.67 -3.51 9.73
CA VAL A 32 -19.13 -2.18 9.39
C VAL A 32 -19.97 -1.06 10.01
N ALA A 33 -21.30 -1.12 9.88
CA ALA A 33 -22.21 -0.14 10.49
C ALA A 33 -22.03 -0.10 12.02
N SER A 34 -22.00 -1.28 12.65
CA SER A 34 -21.81 -1.42 14.09
C SER A 34 -20.46 -0.85 14.54
N ASN A 35 -19.36 -1.24 13.88
CA ASN A 35 -18.01 -0.76 14.21
C ASN A 35 -17.87 0.76 13.99
N ALA A 36 -18.46 1.30 12.93
CA ALA A 36 -18.45 2.75 12.64
C ALA A 36 -19.37 3.58 13.56
N GLY A 37 -20.26 2.93 14.34
CA GLY A 37 -21.31 3.60 15.11
C GLY A 37 -22.33 4.33 14.22
N VAL A 38 -22.61 3.80 13.03
CA VAL A 38 -23.52 4.37 12.03
C VAL A 38 -24.73 3.44 11.87
N SER A 39 -25.93 4.00 11.68
CA SER A 39 -27.13 3.18 11.47
C SER A 39 -27.09 2.46 10.12
N LYS A 40 -27.79 1.32 10.00
CA LYS A 40 -27.91 0.58 8.73
C LYS A 40 -28.44 1.46 7.58
N GLY A 41 -29.42 2.33 7.85
CA GLY A 41 -29.92 3.29 6.87
C GLY A 41 -28.88 4.35 6.47
N GLY A 42 -28.07 4.81 7.43
CA GLY A 42 -26.95 5.72 7.16
C GLY A 42 -25.83 5.08 6.34
N LEU A 43 -25.54 3.80 6.60
CA LEU A 43 -24.60 3.03 5.80
C LEU A 43 -25.10 2.86 4.36
N LEU A 44 -26.34 2.39 4.18
CA LEU A 44 -26.89 2.13 2.83
C LEU A 44 -27.02 3.41 1.99
N TYR A 45 -27.13 4.58 2.62
CA TYR A 45 -27.08 5.86 1.95
C TYR A 45 -25.70 6.15 1.31
N HIS A 46 -24.61 5.70 1.93
CA HIS A 46 -23.24 5.93 1.43
C HIS A 46 -22.69 4.75 0.61
N PHE A 47 -23.00 3.53 1.03
CA PHE A 47 -22.52 2.28 0.45
C PHE A 47 -23.71 1.32 0.29
N PRO A 48 -24.38 1.31 -0.89
CA PRO A 48 -25.63 0.55 -1.08
C PRO A 48 -25.43 -0.96 -1.03
N HIS A 49 -24.21 -1.45 -1.26
CA HIS A 49 -23.83 -2.86 -1.18
C HIS A 49 -22.36 -2.99 -0.75
N ARG A 50 -21.96 -4.20 -0.33
CA ARG A 50 -20.60 -4.47 0.14
C ARG A 50 -19.52 -4.15 -0.90
N GLN A 51 -19.75 -4.46 -2.17
CA GLN A 51 -18.79 -4.12 -3.23
C GLN A 51 -18.47 -2.61 -3.29
N ALA A 52 -19.39 -1.71 -2.90
CA ALA A 52 -19.11 -0.28 -2.90
C ALA A 52 -18.09 0.12 -1.81
N LEU A 53 -17.96 -0.64 -0.73
CA LEU A 53 -16.91 -0.47 0.27
C LEU A 53 -15.56 -0.95 -0.27
N VAL A 54 -15.55 -2.10 -0.94
CA VAL A 54 -14.36 -2.67 -1.61
C VAL A 54 -13.81 -1.68 -2.62
N ASP A 55 -14.66 -1.21 -3.54
CA ASP A 55 -14.27 -0.26 -4.58
C ASP A 55 -13.72 1.03 -3.98
N ALA A 56 -14.32 1.51 -2.88
CA ALA A 56 -13.85 2.72 -2.21
C ALA A 56 -12.53 2.53 -1.46
N ALA A 57 -12.27 1.36 -0.88
CA ALA A 57 -11.00 1.04 -0.23
C ALA A 57 -9.87 0.92 -1.28
N LEU A 58 -10.16 0.29 -2.42
CA LEU A 58 -9.22 0.21 -3.54
C LEU A 58 -8.91 1.60 -4.11
N ALA A 59 -9.93 2.44 -4.32
CA ALA A 59 -9.74 3.80 -4.80
C ALA A 59 -8.88 4.64 -3.82
N ARG A 60 -9.09 4.50 -2.51
CA ARG A 60 -8.24 5.15 -1.50
C ARG A 60 -6.79 4.68 -1.60
N CYS A 61 -6.58 3.37 -1.77
CA CYS A 61 -5.24 2.81 -1.93
C CYS A 61 -4.55 3.38 -3.18
N GLU A 62 -5.26 3.47 -4.30
CA GLU A 62 -4.76 4.11 -5.53
C GLU A 62 -4.44 5.60 -5.33
N ASP A 63 -5.28 6.35 -4.62
CA ASP A 63 -5.04 7.76 -4.32
C ASP A 63 -3.79 7.97 -3.45
N LEU A 64 -3.58 7.10 -2.45
CA LEU A 64 -2.39 7.15 -1.59
C LEU A 64 -1.13 6.73 -2.35
N ALA A 65 -1.22 5.70 -3.19
CA ALA A 65 -0.12 5.28 -4.05
C ALA A 65 0.25 6.36 -5.09
N ALA A 66 -0.73 7.11 -5.61
CA ALA A 66 -0.47 8.23 -6.50
C ALA A 66 0.25 9.39 -5.77
N GLN A 67 -0.08 9.66 -4.50
CA GLN A 67 0.65 10.63 -3.69
C GLN A 67 2.10 10.20 -3.43
N ASP A 68 2.29 8.91 -3.18
CA ASP A 68 3.63 8.34 -3.02
C ASP A 68 4.44 8.40 -4.31
N LEU A 69 3.82 8.12 -5.47
CA LEU A 69 4.45 8.28 -6.78
C LEU A 69 4.96 9.71 -7.02
N VAL A 70 4.19 10.73 -6.63
CA VAL A 70 4.63 12.14 -6.69
C VAL A 70 5.84 12.38 -5.78
N ARG A 71 5.87 11.79 -4.58
CA ARG A 71 7.03 11.87 -3.69
C ARG A 71 8.26 11.20 -4.30
N LEU A 72 8.12 10.02 -4.90
CA LEU A 72 9.22 9.31 -5.58
C LEU A 72 9.80 10.16 -6.73
N GLY A 73 8.93 10.65 -7.62
CA GLY A 73 9.35 11.44 -8.78
C GLY A 73 9.92 12.82 -8.45
N THR A 74 9.75 13.30 -7.21
CA THR A 74 10.32 14.58 -6.73
C THR A 74 11.48 14.39 -5.77
N SER A 75 11.90 13.15 -5.50
CA SER A 75 12.99 12.89 -4.56
C SER A 75 14.33 13.37 -5.14
N PRO A 76 15.11 14.18 -4.40
CA PRO A 76 16.44 14.60 -4.84
C PRO A 76 17.45 13.44 -4.86
N ARG A 77 17.07 12.26 -4.34
CA ARG A 77 17.88 11.04 -4.30
C ARG A 77 17.67 10.14 -5.53
N GLY A 78 16.72 10.47 -6.41
CA GLY A 78 16.23 9.58 -7.46
C GLY A 78 15.11 8.67 -6.96
N ALA A 79 14.15 8.35 -7.84
CA ALA A 79 12.99 7.54 -7.52
C ALA A 79 13.36 6.13 -7.07
N ALA A 80 14.38 5.49 -7.68
CA ALA A 80 14.82 4.14 -7.33
C ALA A 80 15.37 4.06 -5.91
N ARG A 81 16.21 5.03 -5.53
CA ARG A 81 16.78 5.10 -4.18
C ARG A 81 15.72 5.44 -3.15
N GLU A 82 14.81 6.36 -3.47
CA GLU A 82 13.68 6.72 -2.60
C GLU A 82 12.77 5.52 -2.34
N PHE A 83 12.37 4.82 -3.41
CA PHE A 83 11.45 3.68 -3.35
C PHE A 83 11.98 2.57 -2.44
N LEU A 84 13.27 2.26 -2.55
CA LEU A 84 13.93 1.30 -1.65
C LEU A 84 14.04 1.82 -0.22
N ALA A 85 14.38 3.10 -0.03
CA ALA A 85 14.53 3.71 1.30
C ALA A 85 13.21 3.76 2.09
N THR A 86 12.07 3.83 1.41
CA THR A 86 10.73 3.84 2.04
C THR A 86 10.09 2.46 2.09
N SER A 87 10.83 1.39 1.75
CA SER A 87 10.32 0.01 1.78
C SER A 87 10.35 -0.62 3.18
N LEU A 88 10.90 0.07 4.19
CA LEU A 88 10.71 -0.31 5.59
C LEU A 88 9.29 0.07 6.00
N TYR A 89 8.42 -0.92 6.14
CA TYR A 89 7.04 -0.77 6.63
C TYR A 89 7.01 0.06 7.92
N ASP A 90 6.21 1.12 7.94
CA ASP A 90 6.10 2.10 9.03
C ASP A 90 4.67 2.29 9.55
N ASP A 91 3.73 1.43 9.13
CA ASP A 91 2.30 1.52 9.44
C ASP A 91 1.64 2.84 8.97
N SER A 92 2.20 3.47 7.94
CA SER A 92 1.62 4.64 7.28
C SER A 92 0.20 4.37 6.76
N PRO A 93 -0.56 5.43 6.43
CA PRO A 93 -1.85 5.26 5.75
C PRO A 93 -1.74 4.42 4.47
N LEU A 94 -0.66 4.59 3.69
CA LEU A 94 -0.43 3.81 2.48
C LEU A 94 -0.21 2.33 2.82
N ASP A 95 0.65 2.02 3.79
CA ASP A 95 0.94 0.65 4.24
C ASP A 95 -0.33 -0.10 4.64
N ARG A 96 -1.18 0.54 5.43
CA ARG A 96 -2.47 -0.04 5.85
C ARG A 96 -3.41 -0.26 4.67
N SER A 97 -3.49 0.71 3.74
CA SER A 97 -4.31 0.56 2.52
C SER A 97 -3.77 -0.52 1.58
N LEU A 98 -2.46 -0.68 1.44
CA LEU A 98 -1.84 -1.79 0.70
C LEU A 98 -2.15 -3.13 1.37
N GLY A 99 -2.05 -3.20 2.70
CA GLY A 99 -2.43 -4.38 3.47
C GLY A 99 -3.90 -4.79 3.25
N VAL A 100 -4.82 -3.83 3.21
CA VAL A 100 -6.23 -4.07 2.84
C VAL A 100 -6.32 -4.60 1.42
N ALA A 101 -5.70 -3.92 0.45
CA ALA A 101 -5.76 -4.29 -0.96
C ALA A 101 -5.21 -5.71 -1.20
N PHE A 102 -4.09 -6.08 -0.58
CA PHE A 102 -3.52 -7.43 -0.67
C PHE A 102 -4.43 -8.50 -0.09
N ARG A 103 -5.12 -8.23 1.03
CA ARG A 103 -6.13 -9.15 1.58
C ARG A 103 -7.33 -9.31 0.65
N LEU A 104 -7.78 -8.22 0.01
CA LEU A 104 -8.84 -8.27 -1.00
C LEU A 104 -8.43 -9.07 -2.24
N VAL A 105 -7.17 -8.95 -2.68
CA VAL A 105 -6.60 -9.80 -3.75
C VAL A 105 -6.62 -11.27 -3.34
N GLN A 106 -6.18 -11.60 -2.12
CA GLN A 106 -6.19 -12.98 -1.62
C GLN A 106 -7.62 -13.55 -1.53
N ALA A 107 -8.59 -12.71 -1.14
CA ALA A 107 -10.01 -13.06 -1.12
C ALA A 107 -10.65 -13.14 -2.51
N ARG A 108 -9.94 -12.70 -3.56
CA ARG A 108 -10.41 -12.63 -4.96
C ARG A 108 -11.59 -11.68 -5.14
N GLU A 109 -11.60 -10.58 -4.39
CA GLU A 109 -12.61 -9.54 -4.55
C GLU A 109 -12.47 -8.87 -5.94
N PRO A 110 -13.58 -8.56 -6.62
CA PRO A 110 -13.55 -7.93 -7.94
C PRO A 110 -12.75 -6.62 -7.93
N GLY A 111 -11.90 -6.42 -8.95
CA GLY A 111 -11.13 -5.20 -9.15
C GLY A 111 -9.85 -5.09 -8.30
N ALA A 112 -9.69 -5.90 -7.25
CA ALA A 112 -8.55 -5.78 -6.33
C ALA A 112 -7.21 -6.08 -7.02
N ARG A 113 -7.18 -7.13 -7.86
CA ARG A 113 -5.98 -7.49 -8.61
C ARG A 113 -5.61 -6.41 -9.62
N GLU A 114 -6.60 -5.87 -10.32
CA GLU A 114 -6.39 -4.82 -11.32
C GLU A 114 -5.88 -3.53 -10.68
N ALA A 115 -6.42 -3.14 -9.52
CA ALA A 115 -5.96 -1.97 -8.77
C ALA A 115 -4.50 -2.14 -8.31
N CYS A 116 -4.17 -3.26 -7.67
CA CYS A 116 -2.79 -3.54 -7.26
C CYS A 116 -1.84 -3.54 -8.47
N ALA A 117 -2.23 -4.19 -9.58
CA ALA A 117 -1.40 -4.22 -10.78
C ALA A 117 -1.21 -2.83 -11.45
N ARG A 118 -2.10 -1.87 -11.21
CA ARG A 118 -1.88 -0.47 -11.65
C ARG A 118 -0.87 0.23 -10.75
N ILE A 119 -1.03 0.13 -9.43
CA ILE A 119 -0.10 0.69 -8.44
C ILE A 119 1.33 0.19 -8.70
N GLU A 120 1.48 -1.13 -8.78
CA GLU A 120 2.75 -1.83 -9.02
C GLU A 120 3.44 -1.35 -10.31
N ARG A 121 2.69 -1.22 -11.39
CA ARG A 121 3.20 -0.74 -12.68
C ARG A 121 3.64 0.72 -12.60
N ASN A 122 2.87 1.59 -11.95
CA ASN A 122 3.20 3.00 -11.87
C ASN A 122 4.50 3.23 -11.09
N TRP A 123 4.71 2.51 -9.98
CA TRP A 123 5.97 2.56 -9.25
C TRP A 123 7.14 2.01 -10.07
N TYR A 124 6.94 0.88 -10.76
CA TYR A 124 7.97 0.34 -11.65
C TYR A 124 8.35 1.33 -12.77
N GLU A 125 7.38 1.99 -13.40
CA GLU A 125 7.62 2.99 -14.44
C GLU A 125 8.43 4.18 -13.92
N ALA A 126 8.13 4.69 -12.73
CA ALA A 126 8.91 5.76 -12.11
C ALA A 126 10.35 5.35 -11.77
N VAL A 127 10.54 4.12 -11.27
CA VAL A 127 11.87 3.57 -11.03
C VAL A 127 12.64 3.40 -12.34
N LEU A 128 11.99 2.88 -13.38
CA LEU A 128 12.57 2.69 -14.70
C LEU A 128 12.98 4.01 -15.35
N GLU A 129 12.16 5.05 -15.23
CA GLU A 129 12.48 6.40 -15.74
C GLU A 129 13.73 6.98 -15.06
N ASP A 130 13.91 6.73 -13.76
CA ASP A 130 15.06 7.20 -12.98
C ASP A 130 16.36 6.45 -13.34
N VAL A 131 16.33 5.11 -13.43
CA VAL A 131 17.55 4.32 -13.67
C VAL A 131 17.89 4.11 -15.14
N GLY A 132 16.91 4.23 -16.06
CA GLY A 132 17.09 4.04 -17.50
C GLY A 132 17.36 2.61 -17.97
N ASP A 133 17.53 1.65 -17.05
CA ASP A 133 17.78 0.23 -17.35
C ASP A 133 16.69 -0.68 -16.75
N PRO A 134 15.97 -1.47 -17.57
CA PRO A 134 14.93 -2.39 -17.10
C PRO A 134 15.45 -3.52 -16.20
N VAL A 135 16.70 -3.95 -16.34
CA VAL A 135 17.32 -4.96 -15.46
C VAL A 135 17.51 -4.37 -14.06
N VAL A 136 18.03 -3.15 -13.98
CA VAL A 136 18.23 -2.44 -12.71
C VAL A 136 16.87 -2.12 -12.07
N ALA A 137 15.90 -1.65 -12.84
CA ALA A 137 14.55 -1.35 -12.34
C ALA A 137 13.86 -2.60 -11.76
N ALA A 138 13.98 -3.74 -12.43
CA ALA A 138 13.46 -5.02 -11.93
C ALA A 138 14.16 -5.47 -10.64
N ALA A 139 15.48 -5.27 -10.53
CA ALA A 139 16.24 -5.58 -9.33
C ALA A 139 15.81 -4.69 -8.14
N VAL A 140 15.69 -3.37 -8.36
CA VAL A 140 15.17 -2.42 -7.35
C VAL A 140 13.80 -2.86 -6.87
N LYS A 141 12.89 -3.16 -7.80
CA LYS A 141 11.54 -3.59 -7.44
C LYS A 141 11.53 -4.86 -6.59
N ALA A 142 12.32 -5.86 -6.97
CA ALA A 142 12.42 -7.12 -6.23
C ALA A 142 13.03 -6.92 -4.82
N MET A 143 14.05 -6.07 -4.68
CA MET A 143 14.65 -5.74 -3.38
C MET A 143 13.65 -5.01 -2.48
N SER A 144 12.97 -3.99 -3.02
CA SER A 144 11.93 -3.23 -2.31
C SER A 144 10.78 -4.14 -1.85
N ASP A 145 10.27 -4.99 -2.74
CA ASP A 145 9.16 -5.90 -2.41
C ASP A 145 9.54 -6.94 -1.38
N GLY A 146 10.75 -7.51 -1.50
CA GLY A 146 11.29 -8.43 -0.51
C GLY A 146 11.38 -7.77 0.87
N LEU A 147 12.00 -6.58 0.93
CA LEU A 147 12.16 -5.84 2.17
C LEU A 147 10.80 -5.48 2.80
N TYR A 148 9.88 -4.93 2.01
CA TYR A 148 8.55 -4.53 2.47
C TYR A 148 7.72 -5.72 2.95
N GLN A 149 7.74 -6.85 2.24
CA GLN A 149 7.05 -8.07 2.65
C GLN A 149 7.61 -8.61 3.96
N GLN A 150 8.94 -8.67 4.10
CA GLN A 150 9.56 -9.10 5.34
C GLN A 150 9.22 -8.16 6.51
N ALA A 151 9.26 -6.84 6.27
CA ALA A 151 8.93 -5.83 7.27
C ALA A 151 7.46 -5.94 7.74
N SER A 152 6.52 -6.00 6.79
CA SER A 152 5.08 -6.07 7.09
C SER A 152 4.66 -7.37 7.79
N MET A 153 5.41 -8.45 7.63
CA MET A 153 5.20 -9.71 8.35
C MET A 153 5.93 -9.79 9.69
N GLY A 154 6.71 -8.76 10.08
CA GLY A 154 7.53 -8.79 11.29
C GLY A 154 8.68 -9.81 11.22
N LEU A 155 9.20 -10.08 10.01
CA LEU A 155 10.28 -11.04 9.78
C LEU A 155 11.66 -10.38 9.72
N LEU A 156 11.73 -9.06 9.76
CA LEU A 156 12.99 -8.35 9.97
C LEU A 156 13.40 -8.43 11.45
N PRO A 157 14.70 -8.26 11.76
CA PRO A 157 15.16 -8.15 13.15
C PRO A 157 14.35 -7.13 13.93
N GLU A 158 14.16 -7.33 15.24
CA GLU A 158 13.45 -6.34 16.07
C GLU A 158 14.27 -5.06 16.26
N ASP A 159 15.59 -5.21 16.33
CA ASP A 159 16.57 -4.12 16.49
C ASP A 159 16.57 -3.18 15.29
N ASP A 160 16.41 -1.89 15.55
CA ASP A 160 16.30 -0.89 14.49
C ASP A 160 17.64 -0.69 13.77
N ASP A 161 18.79 -0.80 14.46
CA ASP A 161 20.10 -0.64 13.81
C ASP A 161 20.34 -1.79 12.80
N GLU A 162 19.95 -3.01 13.16
CA GLU A 162 20.00 -4.16 12.24
C GLU A 162 19.08 -4.00 11.03
N LYS A 163 17.85 -3.49 11.19
CA LYS A 163 16.95 -3.18 10.04
C LYS A 163 17.57 -2.16 9.10
N HIS A 164 18.13 -1.09 9.66
CA HIS A 164 18.77 -0.03 8.88
C HIS A 164 20.04 -0.54 8.18
N ALA A 165 20.78 -1.48 8.79
CA ALA A 165 21.92 -2.11 8.15
C ALA A 165 21.50 -2.94 6.92
N ILE A 166 20.40 -3.71 7.00
CA ILE A 166 19.84 -4.44 5.85
C ILE A 166 19.49 -3.45 4.72
N LEU A 167 18.77 -2.38 5.03
CA LEU A 167 18.43 -1.35 4.05
C LEU A 167 19.70 -0.73 3.44
N ALA A 168 20.72 -0.43 4.25
CA ALA A 168 21.98 0.14 3.78
C ALA A 168 22.69 -0.80 2.79
N HIS A 169 22.70 -2.11 3.03
CA HIS A 169 23.26 -3.09 2.10
C HIS A 169 22.51 -3.14 0.76
N LEU A 170 21.17 -3.04 0.77
CA LEU A 170 20.38 -3.00 -0.45
C LEU A 170 20.61 -1.70 -1.23
N LEU A 171 20.76 -0.57 -0.54
CA LEU A 171 21.12 0.71 -1.16
C LEU A 171 22.53 0.66 -1.78
N GLU A 172 23.50 0.03 -1.11
CA GLU A 172 24.83 -0.18 -1.67
C GLU A 172 24.81 -1.10 -2.90
N ALA A 173 23.95 -2.13 -2.89
CA ALA A 173 23.76 -2.98 -4.05
C ALA A 173 23.18 -2.20 -5.24
N LEU A 174 22.21 -1.31 -5.01
CA LEU A 174 21.69 -0.40 -6.03
C LEU A 174 22.78 0.52 -6.58
N ASP A 175 23.61 1.10 -5.71
CA ASP A 175 24.70 1.98 -6.13
C ASP A 175 25.65 1.23 -7.08
N ARG A 176 25.98 -0.04 -6.79
CA ARG A 176 26.83 -0.87 -7.67
C ARG A 176 26.18 -1.22 -9.02
N LEU A 177 24.85 -1.36 -9.06
CA LEU A 177 24.10 -1.67 -10.28
C LEU A 177 23.94 -0.46 -11.21
N THR A 178 24.08 0.75 -10.68
CA THR A 178 23.91 2.00 -11.45
C THR A 178 25.25 2.65 -11.84
N LEU A 179 26.38 2.09 -11.40
CA LEU A 179 27.70 2.52 -11.89
C LEU A 179 27.82 2.22 -13.39
N PRO A 180 28.34 3.16 -14.20
CA PRO A 180 28.66 2.88 -15.59
C PRO A 180 29.69 1.74 -15.66
N GLU A 181 29.49 0.80 -16.60
CA GLU A 181 30.53 -0.18 -16.95
C GLU A 181 31.73 0.60 -17.53
N ASP A 182 32.89 0.53 -16.87
CA ASP A 182 34.17 1.07 -17.34
C ASP A 182 34.69 0.36 -18.60
#